data_AF-A0A967SMQ2-F1
#
_entry.id   AF-A0A967SMQ2-F1
#
_cell.length_a   1.000
_cell.length_b   1.000
_cell.length_c   1.000
_cell.angle_alpha   90.00
_cell.angle_beta   90.00
_cell.angle_gamma   90.00
#
_symmetry.space_group_name_H-M   'P 1'
#
loop_
_entity.id
_entity.type
_entity.pdbx_description
1 polymer ?
#
loop_
_entity_poly.entity_id
_entity_poly.type
_entity_poly.pdbx_seq_one_letter_code
_entity_poly.pdbx_strand_id
1 'polypeptide(L)'
;GVLGKGIFREMTKSPRFQVLGYQMQLYMSGIPDVIITYGMPDQIRAAKDFIEEKLNAKDIFHVHYVVWESSQYPPEYALQLFEADLLLTATKYTQKALQDTGLSPKVWHHG
;
A
#
# COMPACT_ATOMS: atom_id res chain seq x y z
N GLY A 1 -6.87 -5.26 12.22
CA GLY A 1 -7.01 -6.49 11.40
C GLY A 1 -5.84 -7.43 11.62
N VAL A 2 -6.11 -8.71 11.85
CA VAL A 2 -5.12 -9.77 12.15
C VAL A 2 -4.19 -10.07 10.96
N LEU A 3 -4.64 -9.82 9.73
CA LEU A 3 -3.88 -9.97 8.49
C LEU A 3 -2.73 -8.97 8.33
N GLY A 4 -2.93 -7.72 8.73
CA GLY A 4 -1.87 -6.70 8.72
C GLY A 4 -0.66 -7.12 9.57
N LYS A 5 -0.89 -7.82 10.69
CA LYS A 5 0.20 -8.32 11.57
C LYS A 5 0.97 -9.50 10.97
N GLY A 6 0.29 -10.39 10.24
CA GLY A 6 0.92 -11.57 9.63
C GLY A 6 1.83 -11.19 8.46
N ILE A 7 1.32 -10.35 7.56
CA ILE A 7 2.07 -9.77 6.44
C ILE A 7 3.25 -8.93 6.94
N PHE A 8 3.02 -8.09 7.95
CA PHE A 8 4.06 -7.27 8.60
C PHE A 8 5.18 -8.13 9.23
N ARG A 9 4.84 -9.25 9.86
CA ARG A 9 5.81 -10.15 10.51
C ARG A 9 6.70 -10.89 9.51
N GLU A 10 6.18 -11.23 8.33
CA GLU A 10 7.00 -11.90 7.31
C GLU A 10 7.84 -10.90 6.50
N MET A 11 7.34 -9.68 6.26
CA MET A 11 8.08 -8.66 5.52
C MET A 11 9.24 -8.06 6.33
N THR A 12 9.08 -7.85 7.63
CA THR A 12 10.16 -7.32 8.50
C THR A 12 11.37 -8.25 8.63
N LYS A 13 11.25 -9.52 8.24
CA LYS A 13 12.37 -10.48 8.22
C LYS A 13 13.19 -10.43 6.92
N SER A 14 12.72 -9.71 5.90
CA SER A 14 13.37 -9.68 4.60
C SER A 14 14.09 -8.35 4.38
N PRO A 15 15.39 -8.36 4.01
CA PRO A 15 16.11 -7.13 3.66
C PRO A 15 15.62 -6.50 2.34
N ARG A 16 14.70 -7.16 1.61
CA ARG A 16 14.17 -6.70 0.31
C ARG A 16 12.80 -6.02 0.40
N PHE A 17 12.10 -6.16 1.52
CA PHE A 17 10.73 -5.65 1.67
C PHE A 17 10.65 -4.72 2.88
N GLN A 18 10.10 -3.53 2.69
CA GLN A 18 9.87 -2.57 3.76
C GLN A 18 8.38 -2.29 3.91
N VAL A 19 7.88 -2.37 5.16
CA VAL A 19 6.51 -2.00 5.49
C VAL A 19 6.49 -0.60 6.09
N LEU A 20 5.65 0.26 5.53
CA LEU A 20 5.36 1.60 6.02
C LEU A 20 3.96 1.58 6.65
N GLY A 21 3.92 1.84 7.95
CA GLY A 21 2.70 1.90 8.75
C GLY A 21 2.87 2.85 9.93
N TYR A 22 1.74 3.24 10.54
CA TYR A 22 1.66 4.21 11.62
C TYR A 22 2.74 3.96 12.70
N GLN A 23 3.64 4.94 12.87
CA GLN A 23 4.92 4.89 13.62
C GLN A 23 6.11 4.28 12.85
N MET A 24 6.75 5.10 12.02
CA MET A 24 7.99 4.79 11.31
C MET A 24 9.16 4.55 12.28
N GLN A 25 9.72 3.33 12.26
CA GLN A 25 11.11 3.07 12.64
C GLN A 25 11.84 2.48 11.44
N LEU A 26 12.84 3.21 10.94
CA LEU A 26 13.66 2.83 9.79
C LEU A 26 14.89 2.05 10.26
N TYR A 27 15.02 0.82 9.78
CA TYR A 27 16.25 0.04 9.88
C TYR A 27 16.73 -0.26 8.46
N MET A 28 17.56 0.61 7.89
CA MET A 28 18.03 0.47 6.50
C MET A 28 19.47 -0.01 6.41
N SER A 29 19.73 -0.96 5.51
CA SER A 29 21.05 -1.27 4.96
C SER A 29 21.17 -1.00 3.44
N GLY A 30 20.16 -0.38 2.80
CA GLY A 30 20.14 -0.10 1.35
C GLY A 30 18.79 0.45 0.83
N ILE A 31 18.70 0.72 -0.47
CA ILE A 31 17.48 1.17 -1.17
C ILE A 31 16.59 -0.06 -1.46
N PRO A 32 15.30 -0.06 -1.08
CA PRO A 32 14.38 -1.18 -1.33
C PRO A 32 13.87 -1.21 -2.78
N ASP A 33 13.59 -2.41 -3.28
CA ASP A 33 12.92 -2.61 -4.58
C ASP A 33 11.40 -2.41 -4.48
N VAL A 34 10.82 -2.68 -3.31
CA VAL A 34 9.37 -2.65 -3.06
C VAL A 34 9.07 -1.96 -1.74
N ILE A 35 8.10 -1.04 -1.77
CA ILE A 35 7.54 -0.41 -0.57
C ILE A 35 6.09 -0.82 -0.41
N ILE A 36 5.70 -1.15 0.82
CA ILE A 36 4.35 -1.62 1.13
C ILE A 36 3.74 -0.72 2.18
N THR A 37 2.64 -0.06 1.86
CA THR A 37 1.85 0.73 2.82
C THR A 37 0.54 0.03 3.17
N TYR A 38 -0.05 0.36 4.31
CA TYR A 38 -1.38 -0.11 4.68
C TYR A 38 -2.20 0.98 5.38
N GLY A 39 -3.52 0.86 5.32
CA GLY A 39 -4.42 1.72 6.10
C GLY A 39 -5.01 2.85 5.27
N MET A 40 -4.88 4.08 5.74
CA MET A 40 -5.50 5.24 5.09
C MET A 40 -4.71 5.65 3.83
N PRO A 41 -5.36 6.30 2.85
CA PRO A 41 -4.70 6.70 1.59
C PRO A 41 -3.59 7.75 1.77
N ASP A 42 -3.57 8.48 2.89
CA ASP A 42 -2.49 9.41 3.26
C ASP A 42 -1.12 8.71 3.31
N GLN A 43 -1.08 7.42 3.62
CA GLN A 43 0.13 6.61 3.63
C GLN A 43 0.73 6.43 2.24
N ILE A 44 -0.08 6.53 1.17
CA ILE A 44 0.43 6.46 -0.21
C ILE A 44 1.26 7.69 -0.52
N ARG A 45 0.76 8.87 -0.16
CA ARG A 45 1.50 10.13 -0.32
C ARG A 45 2.79 10.11 0.51
N ALA A 46 2.70 9.70 1.77
CA ALA A 46 3.88 9.59 2.63
C ALA A 46 4.95 8.64 2.05
N ALA A 47 4.54 7.54 1.41
CA ALA A 47 5.47 6.64 0.72
C ALA A 47 6.12 7.28 -0.50
N LYS A 48 5.36 8.04 -1.30
CA LYS A 48 5.94 8.78 -2.43
C LYS A 48 6.92 9.85 -2.00
N ASP A 49 6.53 10.68 -1.04
CA ASP A 49 7.40 11.73 -0.49
C ASP A 49 8.69 11.08 0.06
N PHE A 50 8.58 9.91 0.70
CA PHE A 50 9.75 9.15 1.15
C PHE A 50 10.62 8.63 -0.02
N ILE A 51 10.04 8.07 -1.07
CA ILE A 51 10.75 7.59 -2.27
C ILE A 51 11.50 8.74 -2.94
N GLU A 52 10.83 9.87 -3.14
CA GLU A 52 11.36 11.03 -3.84
C GLU A 52 12.41 11.77 -3.00
N GLU A 53 12.09 12.10 -1.74
CA GLU A 53 12.93 12.97 -0.92
C GLU A 53 14.04 12.23 -0.17
N LYS A 54 13.81 10.98 0.25
CA LYS A 54 14.75 10.25 1.11
C LYS A 54 15.56 9.22 0.34
N LEU A 55 14.93 8.50 -0.58
CA LEU A 55 15.59 7.45 -1.34
C LEU A 55 16.17 7.97 -2.66
N ASN A 56 15.60 9.04 -3.23
CA ASN A 56 15.95 9.56 -4.57
C ASN A 56 16.03 8.44 -5.62
N ALA A 57 15.05 7.53 -5.57
CA ALA A 57 14.99 6.33 -6.39
C ALA A 57 13.76 6.37 -7.30
N LYS A 58 13.91 5.96 -8.56
CA LYS A 58 12.85 6.05 -9.57
C LYS A 58 12.12 4.73 -9.86
N ASP A 59 12.70 3.61 -9.42
CA ASP A 59 12.26 2.26 -9.79
C ASP A 59 11.76 1.47 -8.58
N ILE A 60 11.15 2.15 -7.60
CA ILE A 60 10.57 1.50 -6.42
C ILE A 60 9.10 1.18 -6.69
N PHE A 61 8.75 -0.10 -6.62
CA PHE A 61 7.38 -0.54 -6.80
C PHE A 61 6.57 -0.32 -5.51
N HIS A 62 5.51 0.48 -5.59
CA HIS A 62 4.68 0.80 -4.44
C HIS A 62 3.39 -0.02 -4.40
N VAL A 63 3.27 -0.83 -3.34
CA VAL A 63 2.08 -1.62 -3.05
C VAL A 63 1.32 -1.00 -1.88
N HIS A 64 0.01 -0.80 -2.03
CA HIS A 64 -0.84 -0.35 -0.93
C HIS A 64 -1.89 -1.40 -0.58
N TYR A 65 -1.91 -1.81 0.70
CA TYR A 65 -2.92 -2.70 1.23
C TYR A 65 -4.14 -1.91 1.74
N VAL A 66 -5.29 -2.16 1.13
CA VAL A 66 -6.55 -1.46 1.38
C VAL A 66 -7.66 -2.44 1.73
N VAL A 67 -8.41 -2.09 2.78
CA VAL A 67 -9.66 -2.76 3.16
C VAL A 67 -10.71 -1.69 3.38
N TRP A 68 -11.88 -1.91 2.79
CA TRP A 68 -13.02 -1.02 2.86
C TRP A 68 -14.27 -1.81 3.20
N GLU A 69 -14.98 -1.38 4.24
CA GLU A 69 -16.15 -2.07 4.79
C GLU A 69 -17.45 -1.27 4.59
N SER A 70 -17.41 -0.10 3.93
CA SER A 70 -18.59 0.76 3.68
C SER A 70 -19.17 0.59 2.27
N SER A 71 -20.45 0.91 2.08
CA SER A 71 -21.23 0.76 0.82
C SER A 71 -20.63 1.51 -0.37
N GLN A 72 -19.88 2.59 -0.12
CA GLN A 72 -19.29 3.43 -1.15
C GLN A 72 -17.89 3.86 -0.74
N TYR A 73 -16.93 3.83 -1.66
CA TYR A 73 -15.59 4.36 -1.45
C TYR A 73 -15.57 5.88 -1.67
N PRO A 74 -14.99 6.70 -0.77
CA PRO A 74 -14.94 8.14 -0.94
C PRO A 74 -14.16 8.53 -2.19
N PRO A 75 -14.71 9.33 -3.11
CA PRO A 75 -14.02 9.72 -4.34
C PRO A 75 -12.65 10.36 -4.10
N GLU A 76 -12.52 11.18 -3.06
CA GLU A 76 -11.28 11.83 -2.65
C GLU A 76 -10.17 10.85 -2.25
N TYR A 77 -10.56 9.67 -1.74
CA TYR A 77 -9.63 8.60 -1.39
C TYR A 77 -9.27 7.76 -2.61
N ALA A 78 -10.21 7.54 -3.53
CA ALA A 78 -9.96 6.81 -4.76
C ALA A 78 -8.86 7.47 -5.61
N LEU A 79 -8.84 8.81 -5.68
CA LEU A 79 -7.80 9.57 -6.38
C LEU A 79 -6.40 9.27 -5.84
N GLN A 80 -6.25 9.16 -4.52
CA GLN A 80 -4.95 8.87 -3.89
C GLN A 80 -4.51 7.43 -4.13
N LEU A 81 -5.46 6.48 -4.27
CA LEU A 81 -5.14 5.09 -4.58
C LEU A 81 -4.55 4.90 -5.99
N PHE A 82 -4.83 5.79 -6.94
CA PHE A 82 -4.21 5.74 -8.28
C PHE A 82 -2.69 5.90 -8.23
N GLU A 83 -2.16 6.49 -7.16
CA GLU A 83 -0.75 6.77 -7.00
C GLU A 83 0.08 5.54 -6.61
N ALA A 84 -0.55 4.48 -6.12
CA ALA A 84 0.11 3.19 -5.93
C ALA A 84 0.23 2.42 -7.26
N ASP A 85 1.25 1.59 -7.38
CA ASP A 85 1.43 0.69 -8.53
C ASP A 85 0.50 -0.52 -8.43
N LEU A 86 0.30 -1.04 -7.21
CA LEU A 86 -0.56 -2.18 -6.92
C LEU A 86 -1.41 -1.93 -5.67
N LEU A 87 -2.70 -2.22 -5.77
CA LEU A 87 -3.62 -2.22 -4.64
C LEU A 87 -3.90 -3.67 -4.23
N LEU A 88 -3.50 -4.03 -3.01
CA LEU A 88 -3.77 -5.31 -2.40
C LEU A 88 -5.02 -5.24 -1.54
N THR A 89 -5.89 -6.24 -1.65
CA THR A 89 -7.00 -6.38 -0.71
C THR A 89 -7.29 -7.83 -0.39
N ALA A 90 -7.73 -8.10 0.84
CA ALA A 90 -8.19 -9.42 1.27
C ALA A 90 -9.69 -9.63 1.04
N THR A 91 -10.45 -8.60 0.64
CA THR A 91 -11.91 -8.72 0.54
C THR A 91 -12.39 -8.48 -0.90
N LYS A 92 -13.22 -9.41 -1.40
CA LYS A 92 -13.91 -9.26 -2.71
C LYS A 92 -14.79 -8.03 -2.77
N TYR A 93 -15.33 -7.65 -1.61
CA TYR A 93 -16.16 -6.46 -1.47
C TYR A 93 -15.35 -5.18 -1.75
N THR A 94 -14.20 -5.03 -1.09
CA THR A 94 -13.28 -3.91 -1.35
C THR A 94 -12.79 -3.94 -2.79
N GLN A 95 -12.47 -5.11 -3.34
CA GLN A 95 -12.09 -5.24 -4.74
C GLN A 95 -13.17 -4.64 -5.65
N LYS A 96 -14.44 -5.03 -5.47
CA LYS A 96 -15.55 -4.51 -6.26
C LYS A 96 -15.72 -3.00 -6.08
N ALA A 97 -15.71 -2.52 -4.84
CA ALA A 97 -15.88 -1.09 -4.54
C ALA A 97 -14.80 -0.22 -5.22
N LEU A 98 -13.56 -0.73 -5.35
CA LEU A 98 -12.46 -0.05 -6.04
C LEU A 98 -12.53 -0.21 -7.57
N GLN A 99 -13.07 -1.32 -8.07
CA GLN A 99 -13.31 -1.48 -9.50
C GLN A 99 -14.34 -0.48 -10.01
N ASP A 100 -15.37 -0.20 -9.21
CA ASP A 100 -16.40 0.80 -9.51
C ASP A 100 -15.84 2.24 -9.58
N THR A 101 -14.64 2.49 -9.03
CA THR A 101 -13.92 3.77 -9.14
C THR A 101 -12.93 3.82 -10.32
N GLY A 102 -12.88 2.80 -11.18
CA GLY A 102 -11.98 2.74 -12.34
C GLY A 102 -10.55 2.24 -12.05
N LEU A 103 -10.27 1.73 -10.84
CA LEU A 103 -8.94 1.22 -10.46
C LEU A 103 -8.68 -0.24 -10.89
N SER A 104 -9.60 -0.86 -11.65
CA SER A 104 -9.61 -2.28 -11.99
C SER A 104 -8.27 -2.94 -12.35
N PRO A 105 -7.38 -2.37 -13.19
CA PRO A 105 -6.13 -3.05 -13.56
C PRO A 105 -5.11 -3.12 -12.41
N LYS A 106 -5.27 -2.30 -11.37
CA LYS A 106 -4.33 -2.20 -10.24
C LYS A 106 -4.78 -2.98 -9.01
N VAL A 107 -6.02 -3.47 -8.96
CA VAL A 107 -6.57 -4.09 -7.74
C VAL A 107 -6.44 -5.60 -7.79
N TRP A 108 -5.59 -6.15 -6.93
CA TRP A 108 -5.41 -7.59 -6.76
C TRP A 108 -6.01 -8.07 -5.44
N HIS A 109 -6.90 -9.06 -5.55
CA HIS A 109 -7.51 -9.75 -4.42
C HIS A 109 -6.71 -11.02 -4.14
N HIS A 110 -6.18 -11.16 -2.92
CA HIS A 110 -5.21 -12.20 -2.58
C HIS A 110 -5.78 -13.37 -1.75
N GLY A 111 -7.12 -13.50 -1.64
CA GLY A 111 -7.77 -14.51 -0.80
C GLY A 111 -9.17 -14.91 -1.24
#